data_AF-A0A8T0REQ1-F1
#
_entry.id   AF-A0A8T0REQ1-F1
#
_cell.length_a   1.000
_cell.length_b   1.000
_cell.length_c   1.000
_cell.angle_alpha   90.00
_cell.angle_beta   90.00
_cell.angle_gamma   90.00
#
_symmetry.space_group_name_H-M   'P 1'
#
loop_
_entity.id
_entity.type
_entity.pdbx_description
1 polymer ?
#
loop_
_entity_poly.entity_id
_entity_poly.type
_entity_poly.pdbx_seq_one_letter_code
_entity_poly.pdbx_strand_id
1 'polypeptide(L)'
;MEASPPRRKQRLSSPDPAAEAAAPSLDSLPPEILEKIISCLHVRDAVRTCSLSRAWRRRWESTPGIRFFWDSSAAAAPPAAIDAVLARYACPVRDFCYWEIPEEAFARTDEWIPALAGKGVQSLTLRFREYLRVDIHTLHLAVFSCRELTHLTLHGCFVPTAPPSFAGFPKLTWLSLTMVGFHEHGERDLEAMIHMSPLLETLELKDIQILGDEFDEWVIQAPNLRHLSFEADEDYGLQIGELPSLDKAYVTIQEYSSVDRDFVKFLTRLAQVRVLEFRIPLADIDVLERLSCIHVLSRC
;
A
#
# COMPACT_ATOMS: atom_id res chain seq x y z
N MET A 1 -4.86 92.06 43.98
CA MET A 1 -4.79 90.89 44.88
C MET A 1 -5.85 89.92 44.39
N GLU A 2 -5.61 88.71 43.90
CA GLU A 2 -4.41 87.89 43.67
C GLU A 2 -4.75 86.97 42.48
N ALA A 3 -3.78 86.75 41.60
CA ALA A 3 -3.91 85.82 40.48
C ALA A 3 -3.63 84.38 40.97
N SER A 4 -4.55 83.46 40.70
CA SER A 4 -4.35 82.02 40.97
C SER A 4 -3.40 81.38 39.94
N PRO A 5 -2.44 80.53 40.33
CA PRO A 5 -1.45 79.97 39.41
C PRO A 5 -1.98 78.73 38.67
N PRO A 6 -1.42 78.38 37.50
CA PRO A 6 -1.87 77.22 36.73
C PRO A 6 -1.34 75.91 37.33
N ARG A 7 -2.22 74.91 37.43
CA ARG A 7 -1.89 73.54 37.85
C ARG A 7 -0.94 72.87 36.84
N ARG A 8 0.31 72.66 37.25
CA ARG A 8 1.31 71.86 36.55
C ARG A 8 0.87 70.39 36.55
N LYS A 9 0.43 69.86 35.39
CA LYS A 9 0.15 68.43 35.22
C LYS A 9 1.46 67.66 35.44
N GLN A 10 1.57 66.92 36.55
CA GLN A 10 2.60 65.91 36.71
C GLN A 10 2.38 64.82 35.67
N ARG A 11 3.36 64.66 34.80
CA ARG A 11 3.44 63.55 33.84
C ARG A 11 3.74 62.30 34.69
N LEU A 12 2.74 61.45 34.92
CA LEU A 12 3.00 60.10 35.39
C LEU A 12 3.89 59.43 34.34
N SER A 13 5.14 59.19 34.69
CA SER A 13 6.03 58.28 33.98
C SER A 13 5.38 56.90 34.00
N SER A 14 4.94 56.45 32.82
CA SER A 14 4.61 55.05 32.58
C SER A 14 5.83 54.18 32.93
N PRO A 15 5.64 53.04 33.61
CA PRO A 15 6.75 52.10 33.78
C PRO A 15 7.17 51.61 32.39
N ASP A 16 8.49 51.54 32.17
CA ASP A 16 9.07 50.89 31.00
C ASP A 16 8.40 49.52 30.81
N PRO A 17 7.98 49.15 29.60
CA PRO A 17 7.60 47.77 29.36
C PRO A 17 8.87 46.96 29.53
N ALA A 18 8.99 46.30 30.68
CA ALA A 18 9.90 45.19 30.86
C ALA A 18 9.76 44.33 29.61
N ALA A 19 10.86 44.19 28.87
CA ALA A 19 10.94 43.43 27.65
C ALA A 19 10.22 42.11 27.87
N GLU A 20 9.00 42.03 27.35
CA GLU A 20 8.18 40.83 27.35
C GLU A 20 9.01 39.83 26.57
N ALA A 21 9.68 38.92 27.28
CA ALA A 21 10.53 37.92 26.68
C ALA A 21 9.66 37.21 25.64
N ALA A 22 9.95 37.49 24.35
CA ALA A 22 9.12 37.02 23.26
C ALA A 22 8.88 35.53 23.45
N ALA A 23 7.60 35.13 23.53
CA ALA A 23 7.25 33.74 23.71
C ALA A 23 8.04 32.89 22.69
N PRO A 24 8.62 31.75 23.12
CA PRO A 24 9.47 30.96 22.24
C PRO A 24 8.71 30.61 20.97
N SER A 25 9.18 31.15 19.84
CA SER A 25 8.53 30.98 18.54
C SER A 25 9.09 29.76 17.84
N LEU A 26 8.21 28.92 17.31
CA LEU A 26 8.57 27.81 16.42
C LEU A 26 9.42 28.29 15.23
N ASP A 27 9.24 29.52 14.76
CA ASP A 27 10.01 30.09 13.65
C ASP A 27 11.48 30.35 13.99
N SER A 28 11.85 30.34 15.28
CA SER A 28 13.23 30.56 15.75
C SER A 28 14.08 29.28 15.77
N LEU A 29 13.47 28.11 15.54
CA LEU A 29 14.18 26.84 15.51
C LEU A 29 15.05 26.72 14.24
N PRO A 30 16.22 26.05 14.35
CA PRO A 30 17.04 25.72 13.18
C PRO A 30 16.26 24.96 12.10
N PRO A 31 16.54 25.21 10.80
CA PRO A 31 15.86 24.55 9.69
C PRO A 31 15.81 23.03 9.79
N GLU A 32 16.88 22.41 10.28
CA GLU A 32 17.03 20.96 10.42
C GLU A 32 16.06 20.39 11.46
N ILE A 33 15.80 21.13 12.54
CA ILE A 33 14.82 20.73 13.56
C ILE A 33 13.41 20.83 12.97
N LEU A 34 13.13 21.88 12.20
CA LEU A 34 11.84 22.08 11.56
C LEU A 34 11.54 21.00 10.51
N GLU A 35 12.51 20.63 9.68
CA GLU A 35 12.41 19.50 8.75
C GLU A 35 12.20 18.18 9.49
N LYS A 36 12.89 17.98 10.62
CA LYS A 36 12.69 16.79 11.47
C LYS A 36 11.29 16.74 12.05
N ILE A 37 10.75 17.86 12.51
CA ILE A 37 9.35 17.94 12.99
C ILE A 37 8.40 17.55 11.86
N ILE A 38 8.56 18.12 10.68
CA ILE A 38 7.66 17.88 9.53
C ILE A 38 7.77 16.44 9.03
N SER A 39 8.97 15.85 8.96
CA SER A 39 9.17 14.47 8.50
C SER A 39 8.58 13.43 9.46
N CYS A 40 8.32 13.79 10.72
CA CYS A 40 7.57 12.94 11.65
C CYS A 40 6.05 12.98 11.41
N LEU A 41 5.54 13.90 10.59
CA LEU A 41 4.10 14.07 10.33
C LEU A 41 3.65 13.25 9.12
N HIS A 42 2.38 12.84 9.14
CA HIS A 42 1.69 12.39 7.94
C HIS A 42 1.41 13.58 7.02
N VAL A 43 1.29 13.33 5.72
CA VAL A 43 1.15 14.37 4.70
C VAL A 43 0.06 15.41 5.02
N ARG A 44 -1.07 14.99 5.59
CA ARG A 44 -2.18 15.87 5.94
C ARG A 44 -1.78 16.90 7.00
N ASP A 45 -1.08 16.47 8.03
CA ASP A 45 -0.63 17.34 9.11
C ASP A 45 0.59 18.16 8.69
N ALA A 46 1.48 17.57 7.87
CA ALA A 46 2.59 18.30 7.24
C ALA A 46 2.07 19.48 6.41
N VAL A 47 1.03 19.27 5.58
CA VAL A 47 0.38 20.35 4.81
C VAL A 47 -0.32 21.34 5.74
N ARG A 48 -0.98 20.91 6.82
CA ARG A 48 -1.61 21.83 7.80
C ARG A 48 -0.63 22.77 8.47
N THR A 49 0.66 22.41 8.60
CA THR A 49 1.67 23.34 9.13
C THR A 49 1.78 24.64 8.34
N CYS A 50 1.28 24.67 7.09
CA CYS A 50 1.24 25.87 6.26
C CYS A 50 0.47 27.05 6.88
N SER A 51 -0.45 26.78 7.81
CA SER A 51 -1.23 27.82 8.50
C SER A 51 -0.53 28.42 9.72
N LEU A 52 0.61 27.87 10.16
CA LEU A 52 1.31 28.33 11.37
C LEU A 52 1.95 29.71 11.17
N SER A 53 2.75 29.87 10.12
CA SER A 53 3.38 31.15 9.78
C SER A 53 3.81 31.18 8.30
N ARG A 54 4.27 32.34 7.83
CA ARG A 54 4.82 32.47 6.47
C ARG A 54 6.05 31.56 6.25
N ALA A 55 6.81 31.27 7.30
CA ALA A 55 8.00 30.43 7.23
C ALA A 55 7.68 28.93 7.05
N TRP A 56 6.47 28.49 7.41
CA TRP A 56 6.04 27.08 7.31
C TRP A 56 5.29 26.76 6.02
N ARG A 57 4.74 27.78 5.33
CA ARG A 57 3.84 27.66 4.17
C ARG A 57 4.28 26.67 3.07
N ARG A 58 5.57 26.45 2.86
CA ARG A 58 6.07 25.58 1.78
C ARG A 58 7.11 24.56 2.25
N ARG A 59 7.36 24.44 3.56
CA ARG A 59 8.45 23.57 4.04
C ARG A 59 8.20 22.10 3.77
N TRP A 60 6.95 21.65 3.89
CA TRP A 60 6.58 20.27 3.62
C TRP A 60 6.88 19.85 2.17
N GLU A 61 6.88 20.78 1.21
CA GLU A 61 7.12 20.48 -0.21
C GLU A 61 8.53 19.94 -0.46
N SER A 62 9.51 20.36 0.36
CA SER A 62 10.91 19.96 0.26
C SER A 62 11.39 19.10 1.44
N THR A 63 10.49 18.68 2.33
CA THR A 63 10.86 17.85 3.48
C THR A 63 10.80 16.36 3.09
N PRO A 64 11.91 15.62 3.06
CA PRO A 64 11.90 14.21 2.72
C PRO A 64 11.29 13.37 3.85
N GLY A 65 10.82 12.17 3.49
CA GLY A 65 10.37 11.17 4.47
C GLY A 65 8.95 11.37 5.00
N ILE A 66 8.19 12.35 4.49
CA ILE A 66 6.76 12.46 4.79
C ILE A 66 6.06 11.20 4.30
N ARG A 67 5.23 10.60 5.19
CA ARG A 67 4.40 9.44 4.86
C ARG A 67 3.05 9.87 4.32
N PHE A 68 2.67 9.30 3.21
CA PHE A 68 1.47 9.65 2.47
C PHE A 68 0.37 8.64 2.81
N PHE A 69 -0.48 9.01 3.77
CA PHE A 69 -1.59 8.18 4.25
C PHE A 69 -2.91 8.94 4.08
N TRP A 70 -3.87 8.30 3.41
CA TRP A 70 -5.24 8.78 3.25
C TRP A 70 -6.23 7.69 3.59
N ASP A 71 -7.39 8.15 4.04
CA ASP A 71 -8.53 7.34 4.41
C ASP A 71 -9.81 8.00 3.87
N SER A 72 -10.91 7.25 3.93
CA SER A 72 -12.23 7.69 3.49
C SER A 72 -13.10 8.30 4.60
N SER A 73 -12.49 8.64 5.75
CA SER A 73 -13.23 9.12 6.92
C SER A 73 -14.01 10.41 6.61
N ALA A 74 -15.07 10.71 7.38
CA ALA A 74 -15.82 11.96 7.21
C ALA A 74 -14.95 13.24 7.36
N ALA A 75 -13.79 13.11 8.01
CA ALA A 75 -12.81 14.17 8.14
C ALA A 75 -11.77 14.17 7.02
N ALA A 76 -11.84 13.25 6.04
CA ALA A 76 -10.87 13.04 4.98
C ALA A 76 -10.67 14.26 4.08
N ALA A 77 -9.46 14.38 3.54
CA ALA A 77 -9.21 15.36 2.49
C ALA A 77 -9.92 14.88 1.22
N PRO A 78 -10.51 15.78 0.42
CA PRO A 78 -11.09 15.37 -0.85
C PRO A 78 -10.02 14.72 -1.74
N PRO A 79 -10.34 13.70 -2.54
CA PRO A 79 -9.39 13.03 -3.42
C PRO A 79 -8.61 14.01 -4.33
N ALA A 80 -9.25 15.09 -4.77
CA ALA A 80 -8.61 16.15 -5.57
C ALA A 80 -7.45 16.87 -4.86
N ALA A 81 -7.40 16.83 -3.52
CA ALA A 81 -6.28 17.39 -2.77
C ALA A 81 -5.00 16.55 -2.95
N ILE A 82 -5.13 15.25 -3.27
CA ILE A 82 -3.99 14.36 -3.49
C ILE A 82 -3.21 14.78 -4.73
N ASP A 83 -3.90 15.15 -5.81
CA ASP A 83 -3.28 15.65 -7.05
C ASP A 83 -2.41 16.88 -6.76
N ALA A 84 -2.98 17.86 -6.04
CA ALA A 84 -2.28 19.07 -5.66
C ALA A 84 -1.08 18.78 -4.75
N VAL A 85 -1.21 17.82 -3.85
CA VAL A 85 -0.15 17.42 -2.92
C VAL A 85 1.00 16.73 -3.67
N LEU A 86 0.70 15.74 -4.52
CA LEU A 86 1.70 15.03 -5.33
C LEU A 86 2.40 15.97 -6.31
N ALA A 87 1.67 16.91 -6.91
CA ALA A 87 2.24 17.90 -7.82
C ALA A 87 3.24 18.85 -7.15
N ARG A 88 2.97 19.26 -5.90
CA ARG A 88 3.83 20.21 -5.17
C ARG A 88 4.99 19.56 -4.43
N TYR A 89 4.85 18.29 -4.03
CA TYR A 89 5.87 17.60 -3.27
C TYR A 89 7.09 17.29 -4.13
N ALA A 90 8.24 17.87 -3.81
CA ALA A 90 9.46 17.79 -4.61
C ALA A 90 10.34 16.57 -4.28
N CYS A 91 10.10 15.92 -3.14
CA CYS A 91 10.91 14.78 -2.69
C CYS A 91 10.36 13.43 -3.22
N PRO A 92 11.17 12.36 -3.15
CA PRO A 92 10.69 11.01 -3.36
C PRO A 92 9.56 10.65 -2.38
N VAL A 93 8.55 9.94 -2.88
CA VAL A 93 7.45 9.42 -2.05
C VAL A 93 7.80 7.99 -1.74
N ARG A 94 8.20 7.67 -0.51
CA ARG A 94 8.56 6.29 -0.14
C ARG A 94 7.33 5.44 0.13
N ASP A 95 6.43 5.95 0.96
CA ASP A 95 5.24 5.23 1.42
C ASP A 95 3.99 5.98 0.99
N PHE A 96 3.17 5.35 0.15
CA PHE A 96 1.85 5.83 -0.27
C PHE A 96 0.79 4.78 0.07
N CYS A 97 -0.18 5.18 0.88
CA CYS A 97 -1.28 4.33 1.30
C CYS A 97 -2.60 5.09 1.22
N TYR A 98 -3.55 4.57 0.44
CA TYR A 98 -4.93 5.02 0.47
C TYR A 98 -5.83 3.85 0.87
N TRP A 99 -6.44 3.98 2.04
CA TRP A 99 -7.44 3.05 2.54
C TRP A 99 -8.85 3.48 2.12
N GLU A 100 -9.61 2.58 1.49
CA GLU A 100 -10.99 2.81 1.01
C GLU A 100 -11.12 3.96 0.00
N ILE A 101 -10.39 3.89 -1.11
CA ILE A 101 -10.58 4.78 -2.25
C ILE A 101 -12.06 4.70 -2.68
N PRO A 102 -12.81 5.82 -2.63
CA PRO A 102 -14.20 5.82 -3.04
C PRO A 102 -14.32 5.87 -4.57
N GLU A 103 -15.47 5.47 -5.12
CA GLU A 103 -15.69 5.35 -6.58
C GLU A 103 -15.38 6.66 -7.34
N GLU A 104 -15.74 7.80 -6.77
CA GLU A 104 -15.47 9.13 -7.35
C GLU A 104 -13.97 9.46 -7.48
N ALA A 105 -13.10 8.67 -6.84
CA ALA A 105 -11.65 8.82 -6.89
C ALA A 105 -10.95 7.81 -7.81
N PHE A 106 -11.67 6.83 -8.38
CA PHE A 106 -11.07 5.78 -9.22
C PHE A 106 -10.36 6.37 -10.43
N ALA A 107 -10.99 7.28 -11.18
CA ALA A 107 -10.32 7.92 -12.32
C ALA A 107 -9.08 8.76 -11.93
N ARG A 108 -8.94 9.16 -10.65
CA ARG A 108 -7.77 9.91 -10.19
C ARG A 108 -6.57 9.01 -9.92
N THR A 109 -6.77 7.71 -9.63
CA THR A 109 -5.64 6.80 -9.47
C THR A 109 -4.82 6.67 -10.75
N ASP A 110 -5.43 6.97 -11.90
CA ASP A 110 -4.72 7.03 -13.19
C ASP A 110 -3.72 8.18 -13.28
N GLU A 111 -3.92 9.26 -12.53
CA GLU A 111 -2.95 10.36 -12.40
C GLU A 111 -1.94 10.09 -11.27
N TRP A 112 -2.36 9.43 -10.19
CA TRP A 112 -1.50 9.16 -9.04
C TRP A 112 -0.40 8.16 -9.37
N ILE A 113 -0.74 7.05 -10.04
CA ILE A 113 0.20 5.95 -10.28
C ILE A 113 1.42 6.41 -11.10
N PRO A 114 1.28 7.13 -12.24
CA PRO A 114 2.42 7.68 -12.97
C PRO A 114 3.25 8.66 -12.12
N ALA A 115 2.60 9.52 -11.34
CA ALA A 115 3.29 10.47 -10.48
C ALA A 115 4.11 9.77 -9.39
N LEU A 116 3.58 8.68 -8.81
CA LEU A 116 4.26 7.86 -7.81
C LEU A 116 5.41 7.06 -8.40
N ALA A 117 5.23 6.49 -9.59
CA ALA A 117 6.30 5.84 -10.34
C ALA A 117 7.47 6.82 -10.56
N GLY A 118 7.18 8.04 -11.02
CA GLY A 118 8.17 9.09 -11.22
C GLY A 118 8.84 9.60 -9.94
N LYS A 119 8.21 9.40 -8.77
CA LYS A 119 8.75 9.77 -7.45
C LYS A 119 9.41 8.60 -6.70
N GLY A 120 9.56 7.44 -7.34
CA GLY A 120 10.28 6.31 -6.79
C GLY A 120 9.59 5.65 -5.59
N VAL A 121 8.28 5.39 -5.70
CA VAL A 121 7.50 4.73 -4.65
C VAL A 121 8.06 3.37 -4.24
N GLN A 122 8.17 3.14 -2.93
CA GLN A 122 8.74 1.93 -2.32
C GLN A 122 7.66 1.07 -1.67
N SER A 123 6.66 1.66 -1.04
CA SER A 123 5.49 0.98 -0.48
C SER A 123 4.24 1.59 -1.08
N LEU A 124 3.48 0.81 -1.83
CA LEU A 124 2.23 1.23 -2.47
C LEU A 124 1.08 0.36 -1.97
N THR A 125 0.11 1.00 -1.31
CA THR A 125 -1.14 0.38 -0.88
C THR A 125 -2.31 1.14 -1.48
N LEU A 126 -3.08 0.46 -2.34
CA LEU A 126 -4.31 0.98 -2.92
C LEU A 126 -5.45 0.03 -2.60
N ARG A 127 -6.41 0.49 -1.78
CA ARG A 127 -7.61 -0.30 -1.46
C ARG A 127 -8.84 0.41 -1.95
N PHE A 128 -9.41 -0.11 -3.03
CA PHE A 128 -10.64 0.38 -3.62
C PHE A 128 -11.83 -0.14 -2.79
N ARG A 129 -12.79 0.74 -2.53
CA ARG A 129 -14.01 0.37 -1.81
C ARG A 129 -14.85 -0.54 -2.71
N GLU A 130 -15.27 -1.66 -2.15
CA GLU A 130 -16.12 -2.62 -2.83
C GLU A 130 -17.52 -2.04 -3.06
N TYR A 131 -17.99 -2.11 -4.30
CA TYR A 131 -19.38 -1.88 -4.64
C TYR A 131 -19.85 -3.08 -5.47
N LEU A 132 -21.08 -3.54 -5.21
CA LEU A 132 -21.77 -4.63 -5.91
C LEU A 132 -22.11 -4.30 -7.39
N ARG A 133 -21.24 -3.55 -8.09
CA ARG A 133 -21.49 -3.04 -9.44
C ARG A 133 -20.39 -3.47 -10.43
N VAL A 134 -20.82 -3.49 -11.68
CA VAL A 134 -20.33 -4.31 -12.81
C VAL A 134 -18.96 -3.87 -13.36
N ASP A 135 -18.41 -2.73 -12.94
CA ASP A 135 -17.16 -2.18 -13.49
C ASP A 135 -16.12 -1.96 -12.39
N ILE A 136 -15.34 -3.00 -12.07
CA ILE A 136 -14.17 -2.87 -11.18
C ILE A 136 -13.11 -2.03 -11.91
N HIS A 137 -12.52 -1.04 -11.22
CA HIS A 137 -11.54 -0.13 -11.82
C HIS A 137 -10.24 -0.84 -12.20
N THR A 138 -9.83 -0.71 -13.46
CA THR A 138 -8.50 -1.13 -13.94
C THR A 138 -7.47 -0.06 -13.66
N LEU A 139 -6.38 -0.43 -12.99
CA LEU A 139 -5.27 0.47 -12.70
C LEU A 139 -4.56 0.95 -13.96
N HIS A 140 -3.94 2.12 -13.88
CA HIS A 140 -3.05 2.61 -14.92
C HIS A 140 -1.78 1.74 -15.10
N LEU A 141 -1.38 1.50 -16.35
CA LEU A 141 -0.23 0.67 -16.76
C LEU A 141 1.11 1.06 -16.09
N ALA A 142 1.22 2.31 -15.66
CA ALA A 142 2.40 2.83 -14.96
C ALA A 142 2.69 2.11 -13.63
N VAL A 143 1.78 1.28 -13.11
CA VAL A 143 2.05 0.41 -11.95
C VAL A 143 3.27 -0.48 -12.19
N PHE A 144 3.45 -0.99 -13.42
CA PHE A 144 4.60 -1.80 -13.81
C PHE A 144 5.91 -1.00 -13.95
N SER A 145 5.84 0.34 -13.91
CA SER A 145 7.01 1.22 -13.96
C SER A 145 7.58 1.55 -12.58
N CYS A 146 6.93 1.12 -11.49
CA CYS A 146 7.36 1.35 -10.12
C CYS A 146 8.52 0.42 -9.70
N ARG A 147 9.72 0.64 -10.26
CA ARG A 147 10.90 -0.24 -10.06
C ARG A 147 11.49 -0.22 -8.65
N GLU A 148 11.13 0.78 -7.86
CA GLU A 148 11.60 0.95 -6.48
C GLU A 148 10.71 0.23 -5.45
N LEU A 149 9.62 -0.43 -5.89
CA LEU A 149 8.70 -1.13 -5.01
C LEU A 149 9.40 -2.23 -4.21
N THR A 150 9.17 -2.17 -2.91
CA THR A 150 9.49 -3.16 -1.88
C THR A 150 8.24 -3.83 -1.33
N HIS A 151 7.12 -3.09 -1.30
CA HIS A 151 5.81 -3.56 -0.84
C HIS A 151 4.72 -3.10 -1.81
N LEU A 152 3.93 -4.04 -2.30
CA LEU A 152 2.75 -3.78 -3.12
C LEU A 152 1.53 -4.45 -2.49
N THR A 153 0.51 -3.65 -2.20
CA THR A 153 -0.78 -4.14 -1.72
C THR A 153 -1.90 -3.55 -2.56
N LEU A 154 -2.64 -4.40 -3.26
CA LEU A 154 -3.78 -4.03 -4.09
C LEU A 154 -5.04 -4.72 -3.61
N HIS A 155 -6.14 -3.98 -3.57
CA HIS A 155 -7.42 -4.53 -3.15
C HIS A 155 -8.59 -3.96 -3.96
N GLY A 156 -9.43 -4.82 -4.53
CA GLY A 156 -10.66 -4.44 -5.20
C GLY A 156 -10.45 -3.71 -6.54
N CYS A 157 -9.46 -4.10 -7.32
CA CYS A 157 -9.13 -3.48 -8.61
C CYS A 157 -8.72 -4.51 -9.67
N PHE A 158 -8.72 -4.10 -10.95
CA PHE A 158 -8.09 -4.86 -12.03
C PHE A 158 -6.65 -4.41 -12.27
N VAL A 159 -5.76 -5.38 -12.48
CA VAL A 159 -4.41 -5.12 -12.98
C VAL A 159 -4.47 -5.06 -14.52
N PRO A 160 -3.94 -3.99 -15.16
CA PRO A 160 -3.87 -3.91 -16.62
C PRO A 160 -2.92 -4.98 -17.17
N THR A 161 -3.08 -5.35 -18.44
CA THR A 161 -2.15 -6.28 -19.11
C THR A 161 -0.71 -5.76 -19.05
N ALA A 162 0.24 -6.60 -18.68
CA ALA A 162 1.63 -6.18 -18.54
C ALA A 162 2.22 -5.79 -19.91
N PRO A 163 3.01 -4.70 -19.99
CA PRO A 163 3.68 -4.36 -21.24
C PRO A 163 4.78 -5.39 -21.53
N PRO A 164 5.12 -5.66 -22.81
CA PRO A 164 6.22 -6.59 -23.16
C PRO A 164 7.58 -6.21 -22.59
N SER A 165 7.76 -4.95 -22.19
CA SER A 165 8.97 -4.43 -21.56
C SER A 165 9.00 -4.60 -20.04
N PHE A 166 7.97 -5.21 -19.44
CA PHE A 166 7.91 -5.43 -18.01
C PHE A 166 9.06 -6.33 -17.56
N ALA A 167 9.89 -5.80 -16.67
CA ALA A 167 11.10 -6.46 -16.17
C ALA A 167 10.98 -6.88 -14.69
N GLY A 168 9.74 -7.03 -14.20
CA GLY A 168 9.45 -7.36 -12.81
C GLY A 168 9.61 -6.20 -11.84
N PHE A 169 9.46 -6.52 -10.56
CA PHE A 169 9.70 -5.61 -9.45
C PHE A 169 10.98 -6.04 -8.70
N PRO A 170 12.15 -5.51 -9.08
CA PRO A 170 13.44 -6.08 -8.67
C PRO A 170 13.73 -5.96 -7.17
N LYS A 171 13.03 -5.07 -6.45
CA LYS A 171 13.20 -4.83 -5.01
C LYS A 171 12.03 -5.36 -4.18
N LEU A 172 11.04 -6.00 -4.80
CA LEU A 172 9.80 -6.38 -4.14
C LEU A 172 10.03 -7.52 -3.17
N THR A 173 9.62 -7.30 -1.92
CA THR A 173 9.71 -8.25 -0.81
C THR A 173 8.33 -8.72 -0.34
N TRP A 174 7.30 -7.91 -0.58
CA TRP A 174 5.92 -8.17 -0.19
C TRP A 174 4.96 -7.89 -1.35
N LEU A 175 4.19 -8.91 -1.73
CA LEU A 175 3.09 -8.79 -2.69
C LEU A 175 1.81 -9.30 -2.03
N SER A 176 0.79 -8.43 -1.93
CA SER A 176 -0.52 -8.79 -1.38
C SER A 176 -1.63 -8.32 -2.33
N LEU A 177 -2.36 -9.26 -2.89
CA LEU A 177 -3.45 -9.04 -3.84
C LEU A 177 -4.71 -9.66 -3.24
N THR A 178 -5.75 -8.86 -3.06
CA THR A 178 -7.03 -9.31 -2.47
C THR A 178 -8.20 -8.79 -3.30
N MET A 179 -9.09 -9.65 -3.77
CA MET A 179 -10.18 -9.24 -4.67
C MET A 179 -9.62 -8.49 -5.90
N VAL A 180 -8.55 -9.02 -6.49
CA VAL A 180 -7.86 -8.41 -7.63
C VAL A 180 -8.17 -9.19 -8.90
N GLY A 181 -8.61 -8.47 -9.92
CA GLY A 181 -8.91 -9.01 -11.24
C GLY A 181 -7.74 -8.91 -12.21
N PHE A 182 -7.64 -9.86 -13.13
CA PHE A 182 -6.78 -9.81 -14.30
C PHE A 182 -7.61 -10.06 -15.57
N HIS A 183 -7.16 -9.49 -16.69
CA HIS A 183 -7.78 -9.71 -17.99
C HIS A 183 -7.46 -11.13 -18.53
N GLU A 184 -7.98 -11.46 -19.71
CA GLU A 184 -7.72 -12.72 -20.40
C GLU A 184 -6.22 -13.01 -20.50
N HIS A 185 -5.81 -14.24 -20.16
CA HIS A 185 -4.42 -14.69 -20.00
C HIS A 185 -3.61 -13.97 -18.90
N GLY A 186 -4.30 -13.37 -17.94
CA GLY A 186 -3.73 -12.62 -16.83
C GLY A 186 -2.88 -13.44 -15.85
N GLU A 187 -3.03 -14.76 -15.83
CA GLU A 187 -2.16 -15.69 -15.09
C GLU A 187 -0.70 -15.52 -15.47
N ARG A 188 -0.41 -15.21 -16.74
CA ARG A 188 0.95 -14.96 -17.23
C ARG A 188 1.53 -13.68 -16.66
N ASP A 189 0.71 -12.64 -16.52
CA ASP A 189 1.12 -11.37 -15.93
C ASP A 189 1.36 -11.53 -14.42
N LEU A 190 0.50 -12.26 -13.73
CA LEU A 190 0.67 -12.60 -12.31
C LEU A 190 1.92 -13.45 -12.07
N GLU A 191 2.14 -14.50 -12.88
CA GLU A 191 3.34 -15.32 -12.85
C GLU A 191 4.59 -14.47 -13.09
N ALA A 192 4.56 -13.58 -14.08
CA ALA A 192 5.64 -12.65 -14.38
C ALA A 192 5.93 -11.69 -13.22
N MET A 193 4.89 -11.14 -12.55
CA MET A 193 5.04 -10.30 -11.37
C MET A 193 5.75 -11.02 -10.21
N ILE A 194 5.50 -12.32 -10.05
CA ILE A 194 6.10 -13.15 -8.99
C ILE A 194 7.52 -13.58 -9.39
N HIS A 195 7.66 -14.24 -10.53
CA HIS A 195 8.93 -14.81 -11.01
C HIS A 195 10.01 -13.74 -11.24
N MET A 196 9.62 -12.57 -11.75
CA MET A 196 10.56 -11.46 -11.99
C MET A 196 10.79 -10.58 -10.75
N SER A 197 10.36 -11.04 -9.57
CA SER A 197 10.59 -10.38 -8.28
C SER A 197 11.51 -11.24 -7.39
N PRO A 198 12.84 -11.22 -7.61
CA PRO A 198 13.75 -12.19 -7.00
C PRO A 198 13.91 -12.05 -5.49
N LEU A 199 13.51 -10.92 -4.90
CA LEU A 199 13.59 -10.67 -3.45
C LEU A 199 12.28 -10.96 -2.70
N LEU A 200 11.28 -11.54 -3.38
CA LEU A 200 9.96 -11.74 -2.81
C LEU A 200 10.02 -12.71 -1.62
N GLU A 201 9.68 -12.22 -0.43
CA GLU A 201 9.66 -13.00 0.81
C GLU A 201 8.24 -13.37 1.25
N THR A 202 7.24 -12.54 0.91
CA THR A 202 5.84 -12.75 1.25
C THR A 202 4.93 -12.56 0.05
N LEU A 203 4.09 -13.55 -0.20
CA LEU A 203 3.08 -13.56 -1.24
C LEU A 203 1.72 -13.89 -0.62
N GLU A 204 0.77 -12.98 -0.77
CA GLU A 204 -0.62 -13.16 -0.36
C GLU A 204 -1.52 -12.96 -1.58
N LEU A 205 -2.27 -14.00 -1.93
CA LEU A 205 -3.24 -13.99 -3.01
C LEU A 205 -4.59 -14.41 -2.41
N LYS A 206 -5.59 -13.54 -2.53
CA LYS A 206 -6.93 -13.78 -2.01
C LYS A 206 -7.97 -13.37 -3.02
N ASP A 207 -8.89 -14.27 -3.35
CA ASP A 207 -10.03 -14.02 -4.24
C ASP A 207 -9.57 -13.36 -5.56
N ILE A 208 -8.55 -13.96 -6.19
CA ILE A 208 -8.03 -13.51 -7.48
C ILE A 208 -9.01 -13.93 -8.57
N GLN A 209 -9.35 -13.01 -9.46
CA GLN A 209 -10.24 -13.26 -10.59
C GLN A 209 -9.45 -13.15 -11.88
N ILE A 210 -9.57 -14.13 -12.77
CA ILE A 210 -8.99 -14.07 -14.12
C ILE A 210 -10.17 -14.16 -15.10
N LEU A 211 -10.31 -13.16 -15.96
CA LEU A 211 -11.37 -13.17 -16.97
C LEU A 211 -11.05 -14.18 -18.07
N GLY A 212 -12.07 -14.94 -18.50
CA GLY A 212 -11.95 -15.92 -19.57
C GLY A 212 -12.47 -17.29 -19.14
N ASP A 213 -12.80 -18.12 -20.14
CA ASP A 213 -13.26 -19.50 -19.93
C ASP A 213 -12.11 -20.52 -20.01
N GLU A 214 -10.92 -20.08 -20.46
CA GLU A 214 -9.70 -20.87 -20.59
C GLU A 214 -8.56 -20.15 -19.87
N PHE A 215 -7.91 -20.84 -18.93
CA PHE A 215 -6.71 -20.35 -18.24
C PHE A 215 -5.57 -21.35 -18.43
N ASP A 216 -4.35 -20.86 -18.65
CA ASP A 216 -3.17 -21.71 -18.71
C ASP A 216 -2.75 -22.16 -17.31
N GLU A 217 -2.09 -23.31 -17.21
CA GLU A 217 -1.36 -23.64 -15.99
C GLU A 217 -0.21 -22.64 -15.79
N TRP A 218 -0.06 -22.15 -14.56
CA TRP A 218 0.97 -21.18 -14.21
C TRP A 218 1.63 -21.57 -12.88
N VAL A 219 2.88 -21.15 -12.67
CA VAL A 219 3.68 -21.65 -11.55
C VAL A 219 4.13 -20.51 -10.64
N ILE A 220 3.88 -20.65 -9.34
CA ILE A 220 4.55 -19.81 -8.34
C ILE A 220 6.00 -20.25 -8.22
N GLN A 221 6.90 -19.43 -8.77
CA GLN A 221 8.35 -19.58 -8.65
C GLN A 221 8.94 -18.37 -7.93
N ALA A 222 9.33 -18.54 -6.67
CA ALA A 222 9.95 -17.50 -5.87
C ALA A 222 10.92 -18.14 -4.87
N PRO A 223 12.23 -18.22 -5.18
CA PRO A 223 13.18 -19.02 -4.40
C PRO A 223 13.41 -18.48 -2.97
N ASN A 224 13.18 -17.18 -2.76
CA ASN A 224 13.32 -16.51 -1.46
C ASN A 224 11.99 -16.40 -0.70
N LEU A 225 10.91 -16.98 -1.22
CA LEU A 225 9.59 -16.90 -0.60
C LEU A 225 9.59 -17.65 0.74
N ARG A 226 9.20 -16.95 1.80
CA ARG A 226 9.11 -17.48 3.18
C ARG A 226 7.67 -17.66 3.63
N HIS A 227 6.77 -16.80 3.14
CA HIS A 227 5.37 -16.80 3.52
C HIS A 227 4.50 -16.83 2.26
N LEU A 228 3.65 -17.85 2.17
CA LEU A 228 2.62 -17.98 1.14
C LEU A 228 1.24 -18.00 1.81
N SER A 229 0.34 -17.13 1.36
CA SER A 229 -1.08 -17.21 1.64
C SER A 229 -1.83 -17.27 0.32
N PHE A 230 -2.66 -18.28 0.13
CA PHE A 230 -3.51 -18.44 -1.04
C PHE A 230 -4.94 -18.74 -0.59
N GLU A 231 -5.89 -17.92 -1.00
CA GLU A 231 -7.31 -18.06 -0.72
C GLU A 231 -8.05 -17.82 -2.02
N ALA A 232 -8.85 -18.78 -2.48
CA ALA A 232 -9.60 -18.63 -3.71
C ALA A 232 -10.83 -19.54 -3.72
N ASP A 233 -11.83 -19.16 -4.53
CA ASP A 233 -12.97 -20.00 -4.82
C ASP A 233 -12.53 -21.20 -5.67
N GLU A 234 -11.82 -20.95 -6.77
CA GLU A 234 -11.20 -21.96 -7.64
C GLU A 234 -9.67 -21.82 -7.65
N ASP A 235 -8.96 -22.87 -8.07
CA ASP A 235 -7.50 -22.87 -8.05
C ASP A 235 -6.82 -22.32 -9.32
N TYR A 236 -7.60 -21.99 -10.36
CA TYR A 236 -7.17 -21.35 -11.62
C TYR A 236 -5.89 -21.94 -12.23
N GLY A 237 -5.73 -23.27 -12.20
CA GLY A 237 -4.57 -23.93 -12.83
C GLY A 237 -3.22 -23.67 -12.15
N LEU A 238 -3.23 -23.10 -10.94
CA LEU A 238 -2.02 -22.77 -10.20
C LEU A 238 -1.14 -24.03 -9.96
N GLN A 239 0.16 -23.89 -10.01
CA GLN A 239 1.11 -24.90 -9.58
C GLN A 239 2.14 -24.30 -8.61
N ILE A 240 2.63 -25.13 -7.68
CA ILE A 240 3.72 -24.74 -6.79
C ILE A 240 5.03 -25.24 -7.38
N GLY A 241 5.90 -24.30 -7.72
CA GLY A 241 7.27 -24.58 -8.16
C GLY A 241 8.20 -24.95 -7.01
N GLU A 242 9.49 -24.75 -7.20
CA GLU A 242 10.47 -24.92 -6.12
C GLU A 242 10.50 -23.69 -5.21
N LEU A 243 10.10 -23.88 -3.95
CA LEU A 243 10.08 -22.85 -2.91
C LEU A 243 11.00 -23.26 -1.74
N PRO A 244 12.33 -23.31 -1.94
CA PRO A 244 13.28 -23.86 -0.96
C PRO A 244 13.35 -23.09 0.36
N SER A 245 12.90 -21.83 0.39
CA SER A 245 12.94 -20.96 1.57
C SER A 245 11.60 -20.89 2.33
N LEU A 246 10.59 -21.65 1.90
CA LEU A 246 9.23 -21.52 2.40
C LEU A 246 9.13 -21.98 3.86
N ASP A 247 8.72 -21.08 4.76
CA ASP A 247 8.56 -21.33 6.19
C ASP A 247 7.10 -21.53 6.57
N LYS A 248 6.20 -20.74 5.97
CA LYS A 248 4.75 -20.80 6.26
C LYS A 248 3.93 -20.79 4.98
N ALA A 249 2.91 -21.65 4.95
CA ALA A 249 1.91 -21.70 3.90
C ALA A 249 0.50 -21.74 4.53
N TYR A 250 -0.39 -20.89 4.04
CA TYR A 250 -1.82 -20.89 4.37
C TYR A 250 -2.57 -21.04 3.06
N VAL A 251 -3.32 -22.12 2.89
CA VAL A 251 -4.05 -22.38 1.64
C VAL A 251 -5.50 -22.72 1.95
N THR A 252 -6.41 -21.95 1.38
CA THR A 252 -7.86 -22.15 1.46
C THR A 252 -8.41 -22.20 0.04
N ILE A 253 -9.12 -23.27 -0.31
CA ILE A 253 -9.81 -23.42 -1.59
C ILE A 253 -11.27 -23.77 -1.29
N GLN A 254 -12.23 -22.99 -1.78
CA GLN A 254 -13.65 -23.13 -1.40
C GLN A 254 -14.45 -24.05 -2.31
N GLU A 255 -14.17 -24.08 -3.61
CA GLU A 255 -14.85 -24.92 -4.59
C GLU A 255 -13.84 -25.82 -5.32
N TYR A 256 -14.26 -27.06 -5.58
CA TYR A 256 -13.39 -28.09 -6.14
C TYR A 256 -13.89 -28.49 -7.53
N SER A 257 -13.36 -27.87 -8.58
CA SER A 257 -13.58 -28.34 -9.96
C SER A 257 -12.59 -29.48 -10.25
N SER A 258 -12.93 -30.66 -9.77
CA SER A 258 -12.25 -31.92 -10.06
C SER A 258 -12.21 -32.17 -11.58
N VAL A 259 -11.02 -32.35 -12.17
CA VAL A 259 -10.68 -33.56 -12.96
C VAL A 259 -9.17 -33.88 -12.94
N ASP A 260 -8.22 -32.93 -12.90
CA ASP A 260 -6.83 -33.29 -13.29
C ASP A 260 -5.67 -32.73 -12.45
N ARG A 261 -5.93 -32.09 -11.31
CA ARG A 261 -4.82 -31.60 -10.46
C ARG A 261 -4.25 -32.74 -9.61
N ASP A 262 -2.96 -32.99 -9.74
CA ASP A 262 -2.21 -33.82 -8.80
C ASP A 262 -2.02 -33.06 -7.48
N PHE A 263 -3.08 -33.07 -6.69
CA PHE A 263 -3.14 -32.42 -5.40
C PHE A 263 -2.12 -33.00 -4.41
N VAL A 264 -1.77 -34.28 -4.57
CA VAL A 264 -0.69 -34.91 -3.82
C VAL A 264 0.63 -34.22 -4.17
N LYS A 265 0.92 -33.98 -5.45
CA LYS A 265 2.09 -33.21 -5.88
C LYS A 265 2.06 -31.77 -5.36
N PHE A 266 0.90 -31.10 -5.41
CA PHE A 266 0.73 -29.74 -4.85
C PHE A 266 1.08 -29.71 -3.36
N LEU A 267 0.47 -30.57 -2.55
CA LEU A 267 0.71 -30.62 -1.11
C LEU A 267 2.12 -31.11 -0.77
N THR A 268 2.68 -32.06 -1.53
CA THR A 268 4.05 -32.54 -1.32
C THR A 268 5.08 -31.41 -1.43
N ARG A 269 4.84 -30.43 -2.31
CA ARG A 269 5.70 -29.23 -2.44
C ARG A 269 5.61 -28.29 -1.24
N LEU A 270 4.49 -28.31 -0.52
CA LEU A 270 4.27 -27.49 0.68
C LEU A 270 4.52 -28.27 1.98
N ALA A 271 4.65 -29.60 1.95
CA ALA A 271 4.73 -30.44 3.14
C ALA A 271 6.00 -30.21 4.00
N GLN A 272 7.02 -29.54 3.48
CA GLN A 272 8.29 -29.30 4.17
C GLN A 272 8.30 -28.00 4.99
N VAL A 273 7.23 -27.21 4.95
CA VAL A 273 7.16 -25.93 5.69
C VAL A 273 6.97 -26.16 7.19
N ARG A 274 7.36 -25.17 8.00
CA ARG A 274 7.17 -25.20 9.46
C ARG A 274 5.72 -25.06 9.87
N VAL A 275 4.96 -24.22 9.16
CA VAL A 275 3.53 -24.00 9.39
C VAL A 275 2.79 -24.20 8.08
N LEU A 276 1.93 -25.21 8.02
CA LEU A 276 0.99 -25.38 6.92
C LEU A 276 -0.42 -25.34 7.51
N GLU A 277 -1.20 -24.33 7.14
CA GLU A 277 -2.64 -24.33 7.36
C GLU A 277 -3.31 -24.62 6.02
N PHE A 278 -4.25 -25.56 6.03
CA PHE A 278 -4.84 -26.05 4.81
C PHE A 278 -6.34 -26.29 5.02
N ARG A 279 -7.20 -25.62 4.24
CA ARG A 279 -8.66 -25.74 4.31
C ARG A 279 -9.23 -26.11 2.94
N ILE A 280 -9.95 -27.24 2.89
CA ILE A 280 -10.66 -27.73 1.69
C ILE A 280 -12.06 -28.23 2.05
N PRO A 281 -12.99 -28.27 1.07
CA PRO A 281 -14.29 -28.89 1.23
C PRO A 281 -14.14 -30.41 1.42
N LEU A 282 -14.95 -30.98 2.31
CA LEU A 282 -14.85 -32.31 2.93
C LEU A 282 -14.94 -33.55 1.99
N ALA A 283 -14.89 -33.38 0.66
CA ALA A 283 -15.18 -34.48 -0.28
C ALA A 283 -14.02 -35.47 -0.47
N ASP A 284 -12.75 -35.09 -0.23
CA ASP A 284 -11.56 -35.92 -0.50
C ASP A 284 -10.68 -36.12 0.74
N ILE A 285 -11.21 -36.80 1.76
CA ILE A 285 -10.50 -37.13 3.01
C ILE A 285 -9.31 -38.08 2.77
N ASP A 286 -9.37 -38.92 1.72
CA ASP A 286 -8.34 -39.93 1.42
C ASP A 286 -6.96 -39.34 1.10
N VAL A 287 -6.89 -38.07 0.68
CA VAL A 287 -5.61 -37.43 0.32
C VAL A 287 -4.84 -36.93 1.55
N LEU A 288 -5.55 -36.63 2.64
CA LEU A 288 -4.94 -36.13 3.88
C LEU A 288 -4.30 -37.24 4.72
N GLU A 289 -4.78 -38.48 4.63
CA GLU A 289 -4.22 -39.62 5.39
C GLU A 289 -2.78 -39.99 4.98
N ARG A 290 -2.33 -39.54 3.81
CA ARG A 290 -0.97 -39.79 3.29
C ARG A 290 0.07 -38.76 3.75
N LEU A 291 -0.34 -37.70 4.43
CA LEU A 291 0.57 -36.64 4.88
C LEU A 291 0.94 -36.87 6.34
N SER A 292 2.15 -37.39 6.56
CA SER A 292 2.70 -37.67 7.89
C SER A 292 3.11 -36.43 8.69
N CYS A 293 2.88 -35.23 8.15
CA CYS A 293 3.32 -33.97 8.73
C CYS A 293 2.13 -32.99 8.77
N ILE A 294 2.00 -32.30 9.92
CA ILE A 294 1.33 -30.99 10.13
C ILE A 294 0.05 -31.04 10.99
N HIS A 295 0.02 -30.12 11.97
CA HIS A 295 -1.15 -29.81 12.79
C HIS A 295 -2.25 -29.19 11.92
N VAL A 296 -3.16 -30.04 11.42
CA VAL A 296 -4.40 -29.62 10.78
C VAL A 296 -5.39 -29.17 11.87
N LEU A 297 -5.64 -27.86 11.97
CA LEU A 297 -6.79 -27.27 12.65
C LEU A 297 -7.26 -26.14 11.72
N SER A 298 -8.51 -26.04 11.24
CA SER A 298 -9.77 -26.30 11.92
C SER A 298 -10.83 -26.89 10.99
N ARG A 299 -11.64 -27.78 11.57
CA ARG A 299 -12.96 -28.19 11.08
C ARG A 299 -13.87 -26.96 10.88
N CYS A 300 -14.57 -26.89 9.76
CA CYS A 300 -15.88 -26.26 9.68
C CYS A 300 -16.93 -27.37 9.73
#